data_AF-W1VNH8-F1
#
_entry.id   AF-W1VNH8-F1
#
_cell.length_a   1.000
_cell.length_b   1.000
_cell.length_c   1.000
_cell.angle_alpha   90.00
_cell.angle_beta   90.00
_cell.angle_gamma   90.00
#
_symmetry.space_group_name_H-M   'P 1'
#
loop_
_entity.id
_entity.type
_entity.pdbx_description
1 polymer ?
#
loop_
_entity_poly.entity_id
_entity_poly.type
_entity_poly.pdbx_seq_one_letter_code
_entity_poly.pdbx_strand_id
1 'polypeptide(L)' 'MATALPNPFDGKEIWFLTGSQDLYGEATLAQVADQSQQVARWLDEAESIPVKIVWKP' A
#
# COMPACT_ATOMS: atom_id res chain seq x y z
N MET A 1 30.58 15.16 -9.68
CA MET A 1 29.13 14.88 -9.56
C MET A 1 28.97 13.52 -8.95
N ALA A 2 28.34 13.41 -7.78
CA ALA A 2 28.12 12.11 -7.14
C ALA A 2 26.97 11.41 -7.86
N THR A 3 27.24 10.26 -8.47
CA THR A 3 26.21 9.34 -8.96
C THR A 3 25.37 8.88 -7.77
N ALA A 4 24.05 9.07 -7.83
CA ALA A 4 23.13 8.51 -6.85
C ALA A 4 23.34 7.00 -6.77
N LEU A 5 23.47 6.47 -5.56
CA LEU A 5 23.53 5.03 -5.33
C LEU A 5 22.22 4.39 -5.83
N PRO A 6 22.27 3.18 -6.41
CA PRO A 6 21.06 2.47 -6.84
C PRO A 6 20.08 2.31 -5.67
N ASN A 7 18.79 2.41 -5.97
CA ASN A 7 17.75 2.28 -4.96
C ASN A 7 17.79 0.85 -4.39
N PRO A 8 18.03 0.66 -3.07
CA PRO A 8 18.16 -0.67 -2.47
C PRO A 8 16.86 -1.49 -2.55
N PHE A 9 15.74 -0.88 -2.95
CA PHE A 9 14.43 -1.50 -3.08
C PHE A 9 14.03 -1.82 -4.52
N ASP A 10 14.93 -1.62 -5.50
CA ASP A 10 14.65 -1.95 -6.89
C ASP A 10 14.18 -3.41 -7.04
N GLY A 11 13.02 -3.59 -7.67
CA GLY A 11 12.37 -4.89 -7.85
C GLY A 11 11.69 -5.48 -6.60
N LYS A 12 11.62 -4.74 -5.48
CA LYS A 12 10.86 -5.14 -4.28
C LYS A 12 9.49 -4.47 -4.25
N GLU A 13 8.57 -5.10 -3.52
CA GLU A 13 7.26 -4.55 -3.21
C GLU A 13 6.94 -4.75 -1.73
N ILE A 14 6.17 -3.84 -1.17
CA ILE A 14 5.58 -3.95 0.17
C ILE A 14 4.09 -4.23 -0.01
N TRP A 15 3.59 -5.25 0.69
CA TRP A 15 2.16 -5.54 0.70
C TRP A 15 1.46 -4.75 1.80
N PHE A 16 0.42 -4.02 1.41
CA PHE A 16 -0.45 -3.29 2.31
C PHE A 16 -1.67 -4.15 2.63
N LEU A 17 -1.74 -4.61 3.88
CA LEU A 17 -2.81 -5.45 4.40
C LEU A 17 -3.63 -4.65 5.41
N THR A 18 -4.95 -4.78 5.33
CA THR A 18 -5.87 -4.19 6.32
C THR A 18 -6.67 -5.30 6.99
N GLY A 19 -6.50 -5.44 8.30
CA GLY A 19 -7.28 -6.40 9.09
C GLY A 19 -8.71 -5.89 9.31
N SER A 20 -9.68 -6.80 9.21
CA SER A 20 -11.08 -6.57 9.56
C SER A 20 -11.69 -7.88 10.08
N GLN A 21 -13.02 -7.94 10.24
CA GLN A 21 -13.72 -9.12 10.73
C GLN A 21 -15.13 -9.26 10.14
N ASP A 22 -15.51 -10.49 9.79
CA ASP A 22 -16.82 -10.80 9.20
C ASP A 22 -18.01 -10.37 10.08
N LEU A 23 -17.82 -10.31 11.41
CA LEU A 23 -18.86 -9.88 12.36
C LEU A 23 -19.31 -8.44 12.16
N TYR A 24 -18.58 -7.62 11.39
CA TYR A 24 -18.92 -6.23 11.11
C TYR A 24 -19.85 -6.06 9.89
N GLY A 25 -20.11 -7.14 9.14
CA GLY A 25 -21.02 -7.16 8.00
C GLY A 25 -20.44 -6.56 6.70
N GLU A 26 -21.02 -6.99 5.58
CA GLU A 26 -20.55 -6.71 4.21
C GLU A 26 -20.35 -5.22 3.91
N ALA A 27 -21.28 -4.36 4.34
CA ALA A 27 -21.17 -2.92 4.11
C ALA A 27 -19.92 -2.32 4.77
N THR A 28 -19.61 -2.77 5.98
CA THR A 28 -18.41 -2.33 6.71
C THR A 28 -17.15 -2.89 6.05
N LEU A 29 -17.17 -4.15 5.62
CA LEU A 29 -16.03 -4.78 4.92
C LEU A 29 -15.74 -4.08 3.58
N ALA A 30 -16.78 -3.74 2.81
CA ALA A 30 -16.65 -3.00 1.57
C ALA A 30 -16.06 -1.60 1.79
N GLN A 31 -16.54 -0.90 2.82
CA GLN A 31 -15.99 0.41 3.19
C GLN A 31 -14.50 0.30 3.58
N VAL A 32 -14.12 -0.72 4.36
CA VAL A 32 -12.71 -0.94 4.74
C VAL A 32 -11.86 -1.26 3.51
N ALA A 33 -12.35 -2.07 2.58
CA ALA A 33 -11.66 -2.37 1.33
C ALA A 33 -11.43 -1.10 0.50
N ASP A 34 -12.46 -0.28 0.31
CA ASP A 34 -12.39 0.96 -0.48
C ASP A 34 -11.40 1.97 0.14
N GLN A 35 -11.50 2.18 1.46
CA GLN A 35 -10.64 3.12 2.17
C GLN A 35 -9.18 2.64 2.21
N SER A 36 -8.95 1.35 2.44
CA SER A 36 -7.58 0.80 2.48
C SER A 36 -6.91 0.81 1.11
N GLN A 37 -7.65 0.56 0.02
CA GLN A 37 -7.13 0.75 -1.34
C GLN A 37 -6.74 2.20 -1.59
N GLN A 38 -7.54 3.16 -1.12
CA GLN A 38 -7.21 4.58 -1.26
C GLN A 38 -5.92 4.96 -0.51
N VAL A 39 -5.74 4.46 0.71
CA VAL A 39 -4.51 4.67 1.48
C VAL A 39 -3.31 4.05 0.78
N ALA A 40 -3.42 2.81 0.28
CA ALA A 40 -2.35 2.15 -0.44
C ALA A 40 -1.94 2.92 -1.70
N ARG A 41 -2.90 3.50 -2.45
CA ARG A 41 -2.60 4.37 -3.60
C ARG A 41 -1.83 5.62 -3.20
N TRP A 42 -2.25 6.31 -2.15
CA TRP A 42 -1.53 7.50 -1.68
C TRP A 42 -0.10 7.20 -1.23
N LEU A 43 0.12 6.02 -0.64
CA LEU A 43 1.45 5.58 -0.24
C LEU A 43 2.31 5.21 -1.47
N ASP A 44 1.74 4.55 -2.47
CA ASP A 44 2.44 4.20 -3.73
C ASP A 44 2.82 5.46 -4.55
N GLU A 45 1.98 6.50 -4.51
CA GLU A 45 2.18 7.78 -5.21
C GLU A 45 3.12 8.75 -4.46
N ALA A 46 3.50 8.45 -3.22
CA ALA A 46 4.33 9.35 -2.41
C ALA A 46 5.80 9.31 -2.82
N GLU A 47 6.36 10.44 -3.25
CA GLU A 47 7.78 10.56 -3.63
C GLU A 47 8.76 10.17 -2.51
N SER A 48 8.32 10.24 -1.25
CA SER A 48 9.11 9.85 -0.08
C SER A 48 9.20 8.34 0.13
N ILE A 49 8.43 7.53 -0.62
CA ILE A 49 8.38 6.08 -0.51
C ILE A 49 9.01 5.48 -1.78
N PRO A 50 10.30 5.12 -1.75
CA PRO A 50 11.02 4.64 -2.95
C PRO A 50 10.78 3.15 -3.25
N VAL A 51 9.64 2.58 -2.84
CA VAL A 51 9.29 1.17 -3.02
C VAL A 51 7.82 1.04 -3.37
N LYS A 52 7.50 0.13 -4.30
CA LYS A 52 6.13 -0.13 -4.74
C LYS A 52 5.27 -0.64 -3.57
N ILE A 53 4.08 -0.05 -3.41
CA ILE A 53 3.07 -0.48 -2.43
C ILE A 53 1.95 -1.23 -3.15
N VAL A 54 1.67 -2.45 -2.72
CA VAL A 54 0.64 -3.31 -3.33
C VAL A 54 -0.42 -3.65 -2.30
N TRP A 55 -1.64 -3.16 -2.52
CA TRP A 55 -2.79 -3.55 -1.72
C TRP A 55 -3.12 -5.04 -1.92
N LYS A 56 -3.48 -5.73 -0.84
CA LYS A 56 -3.97 -7.11 -0.85
C LYS A 56 -5.27 -7.19 -0.04
N PRO A 57 -6.28 -7.95 -0.52
CA PRO A 57 -7.52 -8.20 0.20
C PRO A 57 -7.29 -9.08 1.43
#